data_AF-A0A920UVX0-F1
#
_entry.id   AF-A0A920UVX0-F1
#
_cell.length_a   1.000
_cell.length_b   1.000
_cell.length_c   1.000
_cell.angle_alpha   90.00
_cell.angle_beta   90.00
_cell.angle_gamma   90.00
#
_symmetry.space_group_name_H-M   'P 1'
#
loop_
_entity.id
_entity.type
_entity.pdbx_description
1 polymer ?
#
loop_
_entity_poly.entity_id
_entity_poly.type
_entity_poly.pdbx_seq_one_letter_code
_entity_poly.pdbx_strand_id
1 'polypeptide(L)'
;MLEIVGGEAGPITEAVGIYQSLPRVELKYQTVPDPLGIEMAQTEIREILERLGFTVVEDNEEAIELEVPSYRFDVSMEADLIEELARIYGYNNVPETLGMGQQILTGIREAELPLRRFGNSWGIRLSRGCDFLLYRSKSVKTR
;
A
#
# COMPACT_ATOMS: atom_id res chain seq x y z
N MET A 1 31.09 -11.65 25.24
CA MET A 1 31.89 -10.94 26.28
C MET A 1 32.58 -11.94 27.19
N LEU A 2 31.88 -12.89 27.82
CA LEU A 2 32.52 -13.98 28.58
C LEU A 2 33.53 -14.80 27.76
N GLU A 3 33.22 -15.13 26.50
CA GLU A 3 34.16 -15.83 25.61
C GLU A 3 35.42 -15.01 25.26
N ILE A 4 35.33 -13.67 25.35
CA ILE A 4 36.40 -12.77 24.92
C ILE A 4 37.27 -12.36 26.11
N VAL A 5 36.68 -12.13 27.28
CA VAL A 5 37.37 -11.60 28.48
C VAL A 5 37.22 -12.48 29.73
N GLY A 6 36.56 -13.64 29.64
CA GLY A 6 36.27 -14.51 30.78
C GLY A 6 35.15 -13.98 31.69
N GLY A 7 34.98 -14.63 32.85
CA GLY A 7 34.02 -14.28 33.91
C GLY A 7 32.95 -15.34 34.18
N GLU A 8 32.09 -15.10 35.17
CA GLU A 8 30.93 -15.94 35.49
C GLU A 8 29.65 -15.08 35.40
N ALA A 9 28.62 -15.60 34.73
CA ALA A 9 27.33 -14.90 34.60
C ALA A 9 26.56 -14.97 35.93
N GLY A 10 26.08 -13.81 36.38
CA GLY A 10 25.12 -13.73 37.49
C GLY A 10 23.73 -14.24 37.09
N PRO A 11 22.82 -14.41 38.06
CA PRO A 11 21.45 -14.82 37.80
C PRO A 11 20.71 -13.79 36.92
N ILE A 12 19.88 -14.28 36.01
CA ILE A 12 19.03 -13.44 35.18
C ILE A 12 17.79 -13.05 35.99
N THR A 13 17.58 -11.74 36.16
CA THR A 13 16.35 -11.19 36.72
C THR A 13 15.60 -10.48 35.61
N GLU A 14 14.39 -10.93 35.32
CA GLU A 14 13.54 -10.33 34.29
C GLU A 14 12.32 -9.67 34.96
N ALA A 15 12.07 -8.40 34.63
CA ALA A 15 10.87 -7.69 35.02
C ALA A 15 9.89 -7.70 33.84
N VAL A 16 9.00 -8.69 33.83
CA VAL A 16 8.03 -8.95 32.76
C VAL A 16 6.75 -8.16 33.02
N GLY A 17 6.35 -7.32 32.08
CA GLY A 17 5.09 -6.56 32.14
C GLY A 17 3.87 -7.37 31.68
N ILE A 18 2.69 -6.72 31.63
CA ILE A 18 1.53 -7.27 30.93
C ILE A 18 1.68 -6.93 29.44
N TYR A 19 1.81 -7.94 28.60
CA TYR A 19 1.87 -7.79 27.15
C TYR A 19 0.48 -7.97 26.55
N GLN A 20 0.22 -7.26 25.45
CA GLN A 20 -0.96 -7.51 24.63
C GLN A 20 -0.78 -8.83 23.86
N SER A 21 -1.88 -9.51 23.54
CA SER A 21 -1.85 -10.67 22.65
C SER A 21 -1.32 -10.27 21.28
N LEU A 22 -0.65 -11.20 20.61
CA LEU A 22 -0.19 -10.99 19.24
C LEU A 22 -1.39 -10.70 18.32
N PRO A 23 -1.24 -9.79 17.34
CA PRO A 23 -2.32 -9.47 16.43
C PRO A 23 -2.60 -10.67 15.53
N ARG A 24 -3.88 -10.82 15.19
CA ARG A 24 -4.38 -11.82 14.25
C ARG A 24 -4.89 -11.15 13.01
N VAL A 25 -4.58 -11.73 11.87
CA VAL A 25 -4.97 -11.20 10.56
C VAL A 25 -5.59 -12.34 9.76
N GLU A 26 -6.80 -12.10 9.24
CA GLU A 26 -7.49 -13.01 8.34
C GLU A 26 -7.11 -12.68 6.88
N LEU A 27 -6.86 -13.72 6.10
CA LEU A 27 -6.69 -13.65 4.65
C LEU A 27 -7.73 -14.54 3.96
N LYS A 28 -8.49 -13.97 3.04
CA LYS A 28 -9.48 -14.71 2.24
C LYS A 28 -8.82 -15.25 0.99
N TYR A 29 -9.00 -16.52 0.68
CA TYR A 29 -8.36 -17.10 -0.50
C TYR A 29 -8.85 -16.46 -1.80
N GLN A 30 -10.13 -16.07 -1.84
CA GLN A 30 -10.75 -15.41 -3.01
C GLN A 30 -10.25 -13.99 -3.28
N THR A 31 -9.63 -13.30 -2.31
CA THR A 31 -9.15 -11.92 -2.49
C THR A 31 -7.73 -11.87 -3.06
N VAL A 32 -6.97 -12.97 -2.98
CA VAL A 32 -5.58 -13.04 -3.47
C VAL A 32 -5.43 -12.75 -4.98
N PRO A 33 -6.32 -13.25 -5.87
CA PRO A 33 -6.18 -13.02 -7.30
C PRO A 33 -6.43 -11.56 -7.73
N ASP A 34 -7.24 -10.79 -6.99
CA ASP A 34 -7.61 -9.42 -7.39
C ASP A 34 -6.40 -8.45 -7.44
N PRO A 35 -5.57 -8.33 -6.39
CA PRO A 35 -4.41 -7.46 -6.39
C PRO A 35 -3.21 -8.04 -7.15
N LEU A 36 -3.07 -9.37 -7.24
CA LEU A 36 -1.91 -10.02 -7.85
C LEU A 36 -2.14 -10.45 -9.30
N GLY A 37 -3.39 -10.61 -9.74
CA GLY A 37 -3.72 -11.19 -11.04
C GLY A 37 -3.25 -12.65 -11.20
N ILE A 38 -3.00 -13.34 -10.08
CA ILE A 38 -2.44 -14.70 -10.06
C ILE A 38 -3.36 -15.59 -9.21
N GLU A 39 -3.65 -16.79 -9.72
CA GLU A 39 -4.26 -17.85 -8.94
C GLU A 39 -3.17 -18.66 -8.25
N MET A 40 -3.27 -18.81 -6.92
CA MET A 40 -2.38 -19.66 -6.13
C MET A 40 -3.21 -20.70 -5.37
N ALA A 41 -2.66 -21.90 -5.22
CA ALA A 41 -3.34 -22.94 -4.45
C ALA A 41 -3.36 -22.58 -2.95
N GLN A 42 -4.43 -22.93 -2.24
CA GLN A 42 -4.54 -22.70 -0.79
C GLN A 42 -3.38 -23.34 -0.01
N THR A 43 -2.94 -24.53 -0.44
CA THR A 43 -1.79 -25.23 0.15
C THR A 43 -0.49 -24.44 -0.02
N GLU A 44 -0.28 -23.82 -1.18
CA GLU A 44 0.90 -23.00 -1.45
C GLU A 44 0.90 -21.72 -0.61
N ILE A 45 -0.26 -21.06 -0.50
CA ILE A 45 -0.45 -19.88 0.36
C ILE A 45 -0.09 -20.21 1.82
N ARG A 46 -0.65 -21.31 2.34
CA ARG A 46 -0.37 -21.77 3.71
C ARG A 46 1.11 -22.03 3.92
N GLU A 47 1.73 -22.82 3.04
CA GLU A 47 3.15 -23.19 3.14
C GLU A 47 4.06 -21.96 3.13
N ILE A 48 3.78 -20.96 2.28
CA ILE A 48 4.55 -19.72 2.23
C ILE A 48 4.45 -18.97 3.56
N LEU A 49 3.23 -18.78 4.09
CA LEU A 49 3.00 -18.00 5.30
C LEU A 49 3.58 -18.69 6.54
N GLU A 50 3.47 -20.01 6.65
CA GLU A 50 4.11 -20.77 7.73
C GLU A 50 5.64 -20.65 7.68
N ARG A 51 6.24 -20.72 6.48
CA ARG A 51 7.70 -20.57 6.30
C ARG A 51 8.21 -19.18 6.65
N LEU A 52 7.36 -18.15 6.56
CA LEU A 52 7.66 -16.78 6.96
C LEU A 52 7.55 -16.56 8.49
N GLY A 53 7.05 -17.56 9.22
CA GLY A 53 6.94 -17.55 10.68
C GLY A 53 5.57 -17.12 11.19
N PHE A 54 4.55 -17.04 10.33
CA PHE A 54 3.17 -16.85 10.77
C PHE A 54 2.62 -18.17 11.35
N THR A 55 1.83 -18.07 12.41
CA THR A 55 1.20 -19.25 13.03
C THR A 55 -0.25 -19.33 12.60
N VAL A 56 -0.67 -20.46 12.01
CA VAL A 56 -2.07 -20.69 11.63
C VAL A 56 -2.92 -20.90 12.88
N VAL A 57 -3.93 -20.05 13.05
CA VAL A 57 -4.90 -20.11 14.15
C VAL A 57 -6.15 -20.88 13.70
N GLU A 58 -6.67 -20.53 12.53
CA GLU A 58 -7.82 -21.17 11.91
C GLU A 58 -7.60 -21.25 10.40
N ASP A 59 -8.10 -22.32 9.77
CA ASP A 59 -8.01 -22.49 8.33
C ASP A 59 -9.21 -23.29 7.82
N ASN A 60 -9.95 -22.71 6.89
CA ASN A 60 -11.14 -23.30 6.29
C ASN A 60 -11.11 -23.12 4.76
N GLU A 61 -12.19 -23.49 4.06
CA GLU A 61 -12.21 -23.41 2.59
C GLU A 61 -12.23 -21.96 2.04
N GLU A 62 -12.64 -20.99 2.85
CA GLU A 62 -12.83 -19.58 2.43
C GLU A 62 -11.67 -18.68 2.85
N ALA A 63 -11.10 -18.90 4.04
CA ALA A 63 -10.10 -18.04 4.66
C ALA A 63 -9.14 -18.78 5.60
N ILE A 64 -8.01 -18.12 5.87
CA ILE A 64 -7.01 -18.52 6.85
C ILE A 64 -6.78 -17.36 7.84
N GLU A 65 -6.84 -17.65 9.14
CA GLU A 65 -6.48 -16.71 10.21
C GLU A 65 -5.08 -17.02 10.71
N LEU A 66 -4.23 -16.00 10.75
CA LEU A 66 -2.83 -16.10 11.11
C LEU A 66 -2.50 -15.20 12.30
N GLU A 67 -1.72 -15.71 13.24
CA GLU A 67 -1.11 -14.93 14.30
C GLU A 67 0.25 -14.39 13.82
N VAL A 68 0.42 -13.08 13.94
CA VAL A 68 1.61 -12.36 13.47
C VAL A 68 2.73 -12.50 14.51
N PRO A 69 3.96 -12.90 14.11
CA PRO A 69 5.04 -13.07 15.06
C PRO A 69 5.49 -11.72 15.65
N SER A 70 5.97 -11.74 16.89
CA SER A 70 6.25 -10.52 17.68
C SER A 70 7.27 -9.55 17.07
N TYR A 71 8.08 -9.98 16.11
CA TYR A 71 9.07 -9.16 15.41
C TYR A 71 8.55 -8.52 14.12
N ARG A 72 7.32 -8.86 13.67
CA ARG A 72 6.66 -8.32 12.48
C ARG A 72 5.68 -7.21 12.88
N PHE A 73 6.18 -5.98 12.91
CA PHE A 73 5.35 -4.79 13.20
C PHE A 73 4.74 -4.18 11.93
N ASP A 74 5.16 -4.67 10.78
CA ASP A 74 4.77 -4.30 9.42
C ASP A 74 3.47 -4.96 8.95
N VAL A 75 2.97 -5.97 9.68
CA VAL A 75 1.80 -6.76 9.28
C VAL A 75 0.64 -6.53 10.22
N SER A 76 -0.47 -6.02 9.69
CA SER A 76 -1.66 -5.65 10.46
C SER A 76 -2.98 -5.91 9.74
N MET A 77 -2.94 -6.04 8.41
CA MET A 77 -4.11 -6.19 7.55
C MET A 77 -3.87 -7.27 6.49
N GLU A 78 -4.97 -7.74 5.89
CA GLU A 78 -4.96 -8.73 4.81
C GLU A 78 -4.01 -8.34 3.65
N ALA A 79 -3.98 -7.05 3.29
CA ALA A 79 -3.13 -6.55 2.20
C ALA A 79 -1.63 -6.75 2.47
N ASP A 80 -1.20 -6.71 3.72
CA ASP A 80 0.21 -6.91 4.11
C ASP A 80 0.60 -8.39 3.89
N LEU A 81 -0.31 -9.33 4.21
CA LEU A 81 -0.10 -10.76 3.91
C LEU A 81 -0.03 -11.01 2.40
N ILE A 82 -0.85 -10.33 1.61
CA ILE A 82 -0.81 -10.43 0.14
C ILE A 82 0.52 -9.88 -0.40
N GLU A 83 1.08 -8.83 0.19
CA GLU A 83 2.40 -8.31 -0.19
C GLU A 83 3.52 -9.33 0.10
N GLU A 84 3.45 -10.03 1.23
CA GLU A 84 4.36 -11.13 1.56
C GLU A 84 4.30 -12.27 0.53
N LEU A 85 3.10 -12.67 0.12
CA LEU A 85 2.88 -13.66 -0.93
C LEU A 85 3.48 -13.17 -2.25
N ALA A 86 3.21 -11.93 -2.65
CA ALA A 86 3.75 -11.32 -3.85
C ALA A 86 5.29 -11.30 -3.86
N ARG A 87 5.90 -11.00 -2.71
CA ARG A 87 7.36 -10.95 -2.57
C ARG A 87 7.99 -12.32 -2.74
N ILE A 88 7.38 -13.36 -2.18
CA ILE A 88 7.89 -14.74 -2.27
C ILE A 88 7.64 -15.34 -3.65
N TYR A 89 6.45 -15.10 -4.22
CA TYR A 89 6.15 -15.48 -5.60
C TYR A 89 7.05 -14.75 -6.60
N GLY A 90 7.44 -13.52 -6.28
CA GLY A 90 8.36 -12.69 -7.03
C GLY A 90 7.63 -11.73 -7.96
N TYR A 91 7.88 -10.43 -7.82
CA TYR A 91 7.23 -9.37 -8.61
C TYR A 91 7.38 -9.53 -10.12
N ASN A 92 8.47 -10.14 -10.60
CA ASN A 92 8.69 -10.37 -12.02
C ASN A 92 7.72 -11.39 -12.64
N ASN A 93 7.06 -12.20 -11.80
CA ASN A 93 6.10 -13.21 -12.23
C ASN A 93 4.66 -12.67 -12.20
N VAL A 94 4.45 -11.45 -11.70
CA VAL A 94 3.15 -10.78 -11.69
C VAL A 94 2.82 -10.27 -13.09
N PRO A 95 1.63 -10.57 -13.65
CA PRO A 95 1.30 -10.20 -15.02
C PRO A 95 1.21 -8.68 -15.19
N GLU A 96 1.91 -8.17 -16.20
CA GLU A 96 1.80 -6.78 -16.61
C GLU A 96 0.48 -6.55 -17.36
N THR A 97 -0.46 -5.84 -16.74
CA THR A 97 -1.72 -5.45 -17.39
C THR A 97 -1.81 -3.93 -17.48
N LEU A 98 -2.08 -3.41 -18.68
CA LEU A 98 -2.35 -1.99 -18.86
C LEU A 98 -3.72 -1.65 -18.24
N GLY A 99 -3.72 -0.75 -17.25
CA GLY A 99 -4.96 -0.24 -16.68
C GLY A 99 -5.79 0.49 -17.74
N MET A 100 -7.06 0.13 -17.87
CA MET A 100 -8.00 0.91 -18.68
C MET A 100 -8.47 2.12 -17.89
N GLY A 101 -7.86 3.28 -18.16
CA GLY A 101 -8.33 4.57 -17.63
C GLY A 101 -9.30 5.23 -18.61
N GLN A 102 -10.49 5.63 -18.15
CA GLN A 102 -11.34 6.52 -18.94
C GLN A 102 -10.65 7.89 -19.10
N GLN A 103 -10.19 8.18 -20.32
CA GLN A 103 -9.68 9.49 -20.66
C GLN A 103 -10.83 10.41 -21.03
N ILE A 104 -11.36 11.13 -20.05
CA ILE A 104 -12.30 12.23 -20.31
C ILE A 104 -11.46 13.44 -20.71
N LEU A 105 -11.29 13.64 -22.02
CA LEU A 105 -10.77 14.89 -22.54
C LEU A 105 -11.87 15.96 -22.38
N THR A 106 -11.65 16.90 -21.46
CA THR A 106 -12.48 18.10 -21.40
C THR A 106 -12.22 18.93 -22.67
N GLY A 107 -13.28 19.17 -23.44
CA GLY A 107 -13.22 19.94 -24.68
C GLY A 107 -13.00 21.42 -24.40
N ILE A 108 -11.77 21.82 -24.12
CA ILE A 108 -11.37 23.23 -24.16
C ILE A 108 -11.20 23.59 -25.64
N ARG A 109 -11.90 24.63 -26.10
CA ARG A 109 -11.72 25.13 -27.47
C ARG A 109 -10.27 25.58 -27.63
N GLU A 110 -9.63 25.25 -28.74
CA GLU A 110 -8.23 25.60 -29.01
C GLU A 110 -8.00 27.13 -28.94
N ALA A 111 -9.04 27.91 -29.28
CA ALA A 111 -9.05 29.38 -29.18
C ALA A 111 -9.05 29.92 -27.73
N GLU A 112 -9.36 29.09 -26.74
CA GLU A 112 -9.45 29.44 -25.32
C GLU A 112 -8.26 28.87 -24.53
N LEU A 113 -7.22 28.38 -25.21
CA LEU A 113 -5.98 27.96 -24.57
C LEU A 113 -5.27 29.18 -23.94
N PRO A 114 -5.00 29.18 -22.62
CA PRO A 114 -4.32 30.29 -21.99
C PRO A 114 -2.92 30.46 -22.61
N LEU A 115 -2.56 31.71 -22.95
CA LEU A 115 -1.26 32.11 -23.53
C LEU A 115 -0.03 31.57 -22.78
N ARG A 116 -0.18 31.15 -21.52
CA ARG A 116 0.83 30.42 -20.74
C ARG A 116 1.33 29.15 -21.42
N ARG A 117 0.52 28.49 -22.27
CA ARG A 117 0.93 27.27 -23.00
C ARG A 117 1.88 27.58 -24.17
N PHE A 118 1.87 28.81 -24.69
CA PHE A 118 2.75 29.27 -25.77
C PHE A 118 4.08 29.88 -25.27
N GLY A 119 4.20 30.20 -23.98
CA GLY A 119 5.31 30.98 -23.42
C GLY A 119 6.69 30.31 -23.40
N ASN A 120 6.83 29.04 -23.82
CA ASN A 120 8.10 28.31 -23.78
C ASN A 120 8.64 27.93 -25.16
N SER A 121 7.95 28.27 -26.26
CA SER A 121 8.44 28.05 -27.64
C SER A 121 8.98 29.32 -28.30
N TRP A 122 8.56 30.49 -27.84
CA TRP A 122 9.05 31.79 -28.28
C TRP A 122 9.44 32.56 -27.03
N GLY A 123 10.72 32.89 -26.85
CA GLY A 123 11.28 33.43 -25.61
C GLY A 123 10.73 34.79 -25.17
N ILE A 124 9.47 34.84 -24.74
CA ILE A 124 8.78 36.01 -24.22
C ILE A 124 8.41 35.72 -22.76
N ARG A 125 9.23 36.24 -21.86
CA ARG A 125 9.02 36.17 -20.41
C ARG A 125 7.91 37.15 -20.02
N LEU A 126 6.68 36.68 -19.88
CA LEU A 126 5.62 37.44 -19.24
C LEU A 126 5.79 37.38 -17.71
N SER A 127 6.22 38.50 -17.13
CA SER A 127 6.38 38.70 -15.69
C SER A 127 5.05 38.58 -14.95
N ARG A 128 5.11 37.92 -13.79
CA ARG A 128 4.01 37.53 -12.90
C ARG A 128 3.09 38.69 -12.51
N GLY A 129 1.78 38.48 -12.61
CA GLY A 129 0.76 39.21 -11.86
C GLY A 129 -0.32 38.21 -11.44
N CYS A 130 -0.32 37.82 -10.16
CA CYS A 130 -1.38 37.03 -9.54
C CYS A 130 -2.38 38.03 -8.95
N ASP A 131 -3.48 38.30 -9.64
CA ASP A 131 -4.60 39.05 -9.05
C ASP A 131 -5.76 38.12 -8.73
N PHE A 132 -5.88 37.90 -7.43
CA PHE A 132 -6.96 37.25 -6.70
C PHE A 132 -8.20 38.14 -6.77
N LEU A 133 -9.29 37.69 -7.41
CA LEU A 133 -10.54 38.45 -7.49
C LEU A 133 -11.72 37.69 -6.87
N LEU A 134 -12.15 38.22 -5.72
CA LEU A 134 -13.45 38.04 -5.10
C LEU A 134 -14.58 38.40 -6.09
N TYR A 135 -15.43 37.43 -6.38
CA TYR A 135 -16.62 37.61 -7.23
C TYR A 135 -17.75 38.28 -6.43
N ARG A 136 -17.96 39.59 -6.60
CA ARG A 136 -19.20 40.27 -6.19
C ARG A 136 -20.25 40.13 -7.29
N SER A 137 -21.34 39.44 -6.95
CA SER A 137 -22.56 39.29 -7.75
C SER A 137 -23.20 40.63 -8.10
N LYS A 138 -23.67 40.78 -9.34
CA LYS A 138 -24.85 41.59 -9.65
C LYS A 138 -25.79 40.82 -10.56
N SER A 139 -26.95 40.46 -10.00
CA SER A 139 -28.12 39.98 -10.71
C SER A 139 -28.61 41.03 -11.72
N VAL A 140 -28.96 40.58 -12.93
CA VAL A 140 -29.86 41.31 -13.81
C VAL A 140 -31.04 40.39 -14.10
N LYS A 141 -32.21 40.88 -13.70
CA LYS A 141 -33.53 40.24 -13.74
C LYS A 141 -34.18 40.59 -15.08
N THR A 142 -34.62 39.60 -15.84
CA THR A 142 -35.48 39.79 -17.02
C THR A 142 -36.91 39.40 -16.71
N ARG A 143 -37.78 40.41 -16.60
CA ARG A 143 -39.10 40.50 -17.27
C ARG A 143 -39.66 41.89 -17.03
#